data_AF-M2B0P3-F1
#
_entry.id   AF-M2B0P3-F1
#
_cell.length_a   1.000
_cell.length_b   1.000
_cell.length_c   1.000
_cell.angle_alpha   90.00
_cell.angle_beta   90.00
_cell.angle_gamma   90.00
#
_symmetry.space_group_name_H-M   'P 1'
#
loop_
_entity.id
_entity.type
_entity.pdbx_description
1 polymer ?
#
loop_
_entity_poly.entity_id
_entity_poly.type
_entity_poly.pdbx_seq_one_letter_code
_entity_poly.pdbx_strand_id
1 'polypeptide(L)'
;MWHNRARAKLCRYFKNHPPSPDQCRRMVDAIINRLTDGRFSEQFKDQLSMAIRLAPDGMADAAALASGSERGYIRRYATWVRNTLDSSETTQDSGEP
;
A
#
# COMPACT_ATOMS: atom_id res chain seq x y z
N MET A 1 8.05 17.50 -3.06
CA MET A 1 6.91 17.84 -3.97
C MET A 1 6.74 16.86 -5.16
N TRP A 2 7.18 15.59 -5.06
CA TRP A 2 7.01 14.60 -6.16
C TRP A 2 5.85 13.61 -5.92
N HIS A 3 5.36 13.50 -4.68
CA HIS A 3 4.32 12.56 -4.25
C HIS A 3 2.97 12.71 -4.97
N ASN A 4 2.59 13.92 -5.39
CA ASN A 4 1.36 14.15 -6.15
C ASN A 4 1.48 13.83 -7.64
N ARG A 5 2.70 13.77 -8.21
CA ARG A 5 2.88 13.59 -9.67
C ARG A 5 2.75 12.14 -10.09
N ALA A 6 3.27 11.19 -9.31
CA ALA A 6 3.07 9.77 -9.55
C ALA A 6 1.60 9.38 -9.34
N ARG A 7 0.98 9.88 -8.26
CA ARG A 7 -0.46 9.73 -7.98
C ARG A 7 -1.32 10.33 -9.08
N ALA A 8 -1.05 11.57 -9.49
CA ALA A 8 -1.80 12.23 -10.57
C ALA A 8 -1.54 11.57 -11.94
N LYS A 9 -0.35 11.04 -12.20
CA LYS A 9 -0.08 10.26 -13.44
C LYS A 9 -0.81 8.93 -13.43
N LEU A 10 -0.80 8.18 -12.33
CA LEU A 10 -1.57 6.94 -12.21
C LEU A 10 -3.06 7.22 -12.28
N CYS A 11 -3.58 8.20 -11.55
CA CYS A 11 -4.98 8.60 -11.65
C CYS A 11 -5.34 9.09 -13.07
N ARG A 12 -4.50 9.88 -13.75
CA ARG A 12 -4.73 10.29 -15.16
C ARG A 12 -4.67 9.10 -16.11
N TYR A 13 -3.71 8.21 -15.91
CA TYR A 13 -3.55 7.01 -16.73
C TYR A 13 -4.76 6.09 -16.55
N PHE A 14 -5.21 5.88 -15.31
CA PHE A 14 -6.42 5.13 -14.97
C PHE A 14 -7.71 5.80 -15.45
N LYS A 15 -7.72 7.14 -15.58
CA LYS A 15 -8.86 7.87 -16.15
C LYS A 15 -9.02 7.63 -17.66
N ASN A 16 -7.90 7.41 -18.37
CA ASN A 16 -7.89 7.19 -19.81
C ASN A 16 -7.82 5.69 -20.18
N HIS A 17 -7.25 4.86 -19.30
CA HIS A 17 -7.10 3.42 -19.40
C HIS A 17 -7.30 2.82 -18.02
N PRO A 18 -8.55 2.48 -17.62
CA PRO A 18 -8.77 1.81 -16.36
C PRO A 18 -7.93 0.53 -16.35
N PRO A 19 -7.03 0.38 -15.35
CA PRO A 19 -6.21 -0.80 -15.26
C PRO A 19 -7.15 -1.97 -15.00
N SER A 20 -6.92 -3.11 -15.66
CA SER A 20 -7.64 -4.32 -15.27
C SER A 20 -7.38 -4.54 -13.77
N PRO A 21 -8.37 -4.99 -12.98
CA PRO A 21 -8.16 -5.40 -11.59
C PRO A 21 -6.93 -6.31 -11.43
N ASP A 22 -6.59 -7.13 -12.44
CA ASP A 22 -5.38 -7.94 -12.49
C ASP A 22 -4.07 -7.13 -12.46
N GLN A 23 -4.00 -5.99 -13.14
CA GLN A 23 -2.80 -5.14 -13.14
C GLN A 23 -2.62 -4.43 -11.80
N CYS A 24 -3.70 -3.93 -11.21
CA CYS A 24 -3.68 -3.39 -9.85
C CYS A 24 -3.23 -4.46 -8.85
N ARG A 25 -3.79 -5.67 -8.97
CA ARG A 25 -3.41 -6.80 -8.13
C ARG A 25 -1.94 -7.16 -8.30
N ARG A 26 -1.42 -7.28 -9.52
CA ARG A 26 0.01 -7.56 -9.77
C ARG A 26 0.93 -6.48 -9.21
N MET A 27 0.52 -5.21 -9.28
CA MET A 27 1.31 -4.10 -8.73
C MET A 27 1.35 -4.17 -7.20
N VAL A 28 0.20 -4.40 -6.56
CA VAL A 28 0.11 -4.61 -5.10
C VAL A 28 0.93 -5.82 -4.69
N ASP A 29 0.80 -6.94 -5.41
CA ASP A 29 1.51 -8.18 -5.14
C ASP A 29 3.04 -8.02 -5.27
N ALA A 30 3.51 -7.22 -6.24
CA ALA A 30 4.92 -6.87 -6.34
C ALA A 30 5.41 -6.00 -5.16
N ILE A 31 4.56 -5.12 -4.64
CA ILE A 31 4.85 -4.32 -3.44
C ILE A 31 4.89 -5.23 -2.21
N ILE A 32 3.92 -6.14 -2.06
CA ILE A 32 3.89 -7.12 -0.97
C ILE A 32 5.14 -7.99 -0.98
N ASN A 33 5.52 -8.53 -2.14
CA ASN A 33 6.74 -9.33 -2.29
C ASN A 33 8.00 -8.55 -1.92
N ARG A 34 8.07 -7.25 -2.25
CA ARG A 34 9.20 -6.41 -1.81
C ARG A 34 9.21 -6.24 -0.30
N LEU A 35 8.04 -6.02 0.33
CA LEU A 35 7.91 -5.88 1.78
C LEU A 35 8.39 -7.13 2.52
N THR A 36 8.09 -8.33 2.01
CA THR A 36 8.55 -9.59 2.59
C THR A 36 10.01 -9.91 2.25
N ASP A 37 10.50 -9.57 1.06
CA ASP A 37 11.90 -9.79 0.65
C ASP A 37 12.88 -8.86 1.38
N GLY A 38 12.41 -7.71 1.89
CA GLY A 38 13.26 -6.79 2.66
C GLY A 38 14.16 -5.90 1.80
N ARG A 39 14.03 -5.93 0.46
CA ARG A 39 14.78 -5.09 -0.48
C ARG A 39 14.00 -3.83 -0.83
N PHE A 40 14.00 -2.86 0.06
CA PHE A 40 13.33 -1.58 -0.16
C PHE A 40 14.06 -0.39 0.45
N SER A 41 13.86 0.79 -0.15
CA SER A 41 14.40 2.09 0.28
C SER A 41 13.30 2.98 0.86
N GLU A 42 13.64 4.16 1.40
CA GLU A 42 12.65 5.08 1.99
C GLU A 42 11.48 5.45 1.06
N GLN A 43 11.71 5.48 -0.26
CA GLN A 43 10.65 5.75 -1.25
C GLN A 43 9.58 4.64 -1.33
N PHE A 44 9.82 3.51 -0.65
CA PHE A 44 8.88 2.40 -0.57
C PHE A 44 7.68 2.69 0.33
N LYS A 45 7.81 3.61 1.32
CA LYS A 45 6.66 4.04 2.14
C LYS A 45 5.54 4.65 1.31
N ASP A 46 5.86 5.41 0.27
CA ASP A 46 4.85 5.97 -0.64
C ASP A 46 4.14 4.88 -1.45
N GLN A 47 4.87 3.85 -1.89
CA GLN A 47 4.29 2.72 -2.60
C GLN A 47 3.37 1.91 -1.68
N LEU A 48 3.77 1.67 -0.43
CA LEU A 48 2.94 1.03 0.59
C LEU A 48 1.68 1.84 0.87
N SER A 49 1.80 3.16 1.06
CA SER A 49 0.65 4.06 1.28
C SER A 49 -0.37 3.99 0.14
N MET A 50 0.11 3.84 -1.09
CA MET A 50 -0.75 3.70 -2.26
C MET A 50 -1.40 2.33 -2.30
N ALA A 51 -0.63 1.26 -2.06
CA ALA A 51 -1.14 -0.10 -2.05
C ALA A 51 -2.19 -0.31 -0.96
N ILE A 52 -2.01 0.29 0.22
CA ILE A 52 -3.00 0.30 1.32
C ILE A 52 -4.34 0.87 0.85
N ARG A 53 -4.34 1.95 0.06
CA ARG A 53 -5.57 2.57 -0.45
C ARG A 53 -6.21 1.79 -1.60
N LEU A 54 -5.41 1.05 -2.38
CA LEU A 54 -5.89 0.29 -3.53
C LEU A 54 -6.41 -1.10 -3.15
N ALA A 55 -5.79 -1.72 -2.15
CA ALA A 55 -6.10 -3.08 -1.71
C ALA A 55 -5.80 -3.22 -0.21
N PRO A 56 -6.64 -2.63 0.67
CA PRO A 56 -6.42 -2.66 2.12
C PRO A 56 -6.37 -4.09 2.66
N ASP A 57 -7.27 -4.98 2.20
CA ASP A 57 -7.30 -6.39 2.60
C ASP A 57 -5.98 -7.12 2.29
N GLY A 58 -5.48 -6.97 1.06
CA GLY A 58 -4.22 -7.60 0.64
C GLY A 58 -3.01 -7.07 1.42
N MET A 59 -3.06 -5.81 1.85
CA MET A 59 -2.00 -5.20 2.66
C MET A 59 -2.10 -5.62 4.14
N ALA A 60 -3.29 -5.90 4.66
CA ALA A 60 -3.47 -6.45 5.99
C ALA A 60 -2.85 -7.86 6.12
N ASP A 61 -3.10 -8.72 5.13
CA ASP A 61 -2.46 -10.04 5.03
C ASP A 61 -0.94 -9.93 4.90
N ALA A 62 -0.46 -9.06 4.01
CA ALA A 62 0.96 -8.82 3.83
C ALA A 62 1.65 -8.31 5.10
N ALA A 63 0.99 -7.42 5.84
CA ALA A 63 1.48 -6.94 7.12
C ALA A 63 1.52 -8.06 8.16
N ALA A 64 0.50 -8.93 8.21
CA ALA A 64 0.50 -10.08 9.11
C ALA A 64 1.69 -11.02 8.84
N LEU A 65 1.97 -11.31 7.56
CA LEU A 65 3.14 -12.10 7.15
C LEU A 65 4.46 -11.41 7.49
N ALA A 66 4.57 -10.11 7.18
CA ALA A 66 5.76 -9.32 7.44
C ALA A 66 6.04 -9.14 8.96
N SER A 67 5.01 -9.14 9.80
CA SER A 67 5.14 -9.13 11.26
C SER A 67 5.81 -10.39 11.81
N GLY A 68 5.74 -11.52 11.10
CA GLY A 68 6.44 -12.76 11.46
C GLY A 68 7.90 -12.83 11.02
N SER A 69 8.40 -11.84 10.28
CA SER A 69 9.75 -11.87 9.72
C SER A 69 10.84 -11.69 10.79
N GLU A 70 11.91 -12.46 10.70
CA GLU A 70 13.07 -12.35 11.61
C GLU A 70 13.73 -10.96 11.54
N ARG A 71 13.61 -10.28 10.39
CA ARG A 71 14.15 -8.94 10.15
C ARG A 71 13.35 -7.85 10.87
N GLY A 72 13.97 -7.23 11.88
CA GLY A 72 13.32 -6.20 12.71
C GLY A 72 12.81 -4.98 11.93
N TYR A 73 13.46 -4.59 10.83
CA TYR A 73 13.00 -3.49 10.00
C TYR A 73 11.73 -3.84 9.20
N ILE A 74 11.58 -5.09 8.75
CA ILE A 74 10.37 -5.57 8.07
C ILE A 74 9.20 -5.54 9.07
N ARG A 75 9.40 -6.01 10.30
CA ARG A 75 8.41 -5.93 11.39
C ARG A 75 7.98 -4.49 11.67
N ARG A 76 8.93 -3.54 11.71
CA ARG A 76 8.61 -2.11 11.92
C ARG A 76 7.75 -1.54 10.80
N TYR A 77 8.01 -1.94 9.56
CA TYR A 77 7.17 -1.56 8.42
C TYR A 77 5.79 -2.22 8.47
N ALA A 78 5.70 -3.49 8.87
CA ALA A 78 4.43 -4.18 9.05
C ALA A 78 3.53 -3.51 10.09
N THR A 79 4.08 -3.12 11.23
CA THR A 79 3.37 -2.33 12.26
C THR A 79 2.88 -0.99 11.69
N TRP A 80 3.73 -0.31 10.91
CA TRP A 80 3.34 0.94 10.27
C TRP A 80 2.19 0.76 9.27
N VAL A 81 2.21 -0.31 8.46
CA VAL A 81 1.12 -0.65 7.53
C VAL A 81 -0.19 -0.88 8.29
N ARG A 82 -0.16 -1.68 9.37
CA ARG A 82 -1.34 -1.92 10.23
C ARG A 82 -1.91 -0.63 10.83
N ASN A 83 -1.07 0.22 11.41
CA ASN A 83 -1.53 1.50 11.96
C ASN A 83 -2.15 2.42 10.88
N THR A 84 -1.60 2.36 9.65
CA THR A 84 -2.10 3.17 8.53
C THR A 84 -3.43 2.64 8.02
N LEU A 85 -3.65 1.31 8.04
CA LEU A 85 -4.93 0.69 7.70
C LEU A 85 -6.03 1.12 8.68
N ASP A 86 -5.76 0.99 9.98
CA ASP A 86 -6.66 1.40 11.07
C ASP A 86 -7.03 2.90 10.99
N SER A 87 -6.04 3.75 10.68
CA SER A 87 -6.27 5.19 10.47
C SER A 87 -7.04 5.49 9.18
N SER A 88 -6.94 4.64 8.16
CA SER A 88 -7.64 4.84 6.88
C SER A 88 -9.11 4.44 6.96
N GLU A 89 -9.44 3.40 7.73
CA GLU A 89 -10.83 3.01 8.03
C GLU A 89 -11.59 4.13 8.76
N THR A 90 -10.90 4.86 9.64
CA THR A 90 -11.49 6.00 10.38
C THR A 90 -11.91 7.16 9.46
N THR A 91 -11.40 7.25 8.22
CA THR A 91 -11.74 8.36 7.30
C THR A 91 -12.90 8.02 6.35
N GLN A 92 -13.43 6.79 6.37
CA GLN A 92 -14.60 6.42 5.56
C GLN A 92 -15.96 6.59 6.28
N ASP A 93 -15.96 6.92 7.58
CA ASP A 93 -17.17 7.14 8.39
C ASP A 93 -17.37 8.63 8.74
N SER A 94 -17.45 9.48 7.71
CA SER A 94 -17.92 10.86 7.87
C SER A 94 -18.74 11.25 6.63
N GLY A 95 -19.75 10.43 6.34
CA GLY A 95 -20.91 10.83 5.57
C GLY A 95 -22.04 11.12 6.55
N GLU A 96 -22.13 12.37 7.00
CA GLU A 96 -23.31 12.89 7.71
C GLU A 96 -24.57 12.75 6.82
N PRO A 97 -25.75 12.44 7.41
CA PRO A 97 -27.04 12.58 6.73
C PRO A 97 -27.48 14.04 6.55
#